data_AF-A0A845S4K6-F1
#
_entry.id   AF-A0A845S4K6-F1
#
_cell.length_a   1.000
_cell.length_b   1.000
_cell.length_c   1.000
_cell.angle_alpha   90.00
_cell.angle_beta   90.00
_cell.angle_gamma   90.00
#
_symmetry.space_group_name_H-M   'P 1'
#
loop_
_entity.id
_entity.type
_entity.pdbx_description
1 polymer ?
#
loop_
_entity_poly.entity_id
_entity_poly.type
_entity_poly.pdbx_seq_one_letter_code
_entity_poly.pdbx_strand_id
1 'polypeptide(L)'
;MNFFKKLQDSLKKTSEKFTKGIDEIFNKSKPQEEILQDIEDILIQADVGVGFVEEFRKNIANKKYSKEELTKENFFQAISLEIEEILIPLQKDFFTNKHK
;
A
#
# COMPACT_ATOMS: atom_id res chain seq x y z
N MET A 1 -12.92 22.03 -6.38
CA MET A 1 -12.48 21.02 -5.39
C MET A 1 -10.95 21.04 -5.22
N ASN A 2 -10.40 21.78 -4.24
CA ASN A 2 -8.93 21.88 -4.07
C ASN A 2 -8.37 21.08 -2.88
N PHE A 3 -9.23 20.38 -2.13
CA PHE A 3 -8.83 19.57 -0.95
C PHE A 3 -8.10 18.28 -1.35
N PHE A 4 -8.73 17.45 -2.17
CA PHE A 4 -8.13 16.19 -2.64
C PHE A 4 -6.81 16.41 -3.38
N LYS A 5 -6.72 17.48 -4.18
CA LYS A 5 -5.48 17.84 -4.87
C LYS A 5 -4.35 18.17 -3.89
N LYS A 6 -4.64 18.96 -2.85
CA LYS A 6 -3.65 19.26 -1.79
C LYS A 6 -3.22 18.00 -1.03
N LEU A 7 -4.16 17.09 -0.74
CA LEU A 7 -3.84 15.81 -0.10
C LEU A 7 -2.94 14.95 -1.00
N GLN A 8 -3.27 14.84 -2.29
CA GLN A 8 -2.45 14.13 -3.27
C GLN A 8 -1.05 14.76 -3.39
N ASP A 9 -0.97 16.08 -3.46
CA ASP A 9 0.31 16.81 -3.53
C ASP A 9 1.16 16.57 -2.28
N SER A 10 0.55 16.48 -1.08
CA SER A 10 1.28 16.16 0.16
C SER A 10 1.81 14.72 0.20
N LEU A 11 1.14 13.78 -0.46
CA LEU A 11 1.53 12.36 -0.51
C LEU A 11 2.44 12.03 -1.71
N LYS A 12 2.61 12.97 -2.64
CA LYS A 12 3.28 12.77 -3.93
C LYS A 12 4.69 12.21 -3.78
N LYS A 13 5.49 12.75 -2.85
CA LYS A 13 6.88 12.30 -2.65
C LYS A 13 6.97 10.85 -2.20
N THR A 14 6.06 10.42 -1.32
CA THR A 14 5.98 9.03 -0.85
C THR A 14 5.49 8.11 -1.96
N SER A 15 4.42 8.50 -2.66
CA SER A 15 3.87 7.76 -3.80
C SER A 15 4.89 7.56 -4.93
N GLU A 16 5.69 8.59 -5.25
CA GLU A 16 6.74 8.50 -6.28
C GLU A 16 7.88 7.56 -5.87
N LYS A 17 8.35 7.64 -4.63
CA LYS A 17 9.40 6.73 -4.12
C LYS A 17 8.92 5.29 -4.11
N PHE A 18 7.71 5.07 -3.59
CA PHE A 18 7.08 3.76 -3.54
C PHE A 18 6.95 3.17 -4.95
N THR A 19 6.40 3.95 -5.90
CA THR A 19 6.21 3.50 -7.29
C THR A 19 7.53 3.13 -7.96
N LYS A 20 8.58 3.94 -7.78
CA LYS A 20 9.91 3.64 -8.33
C LYS A 20 10.51 2.36 -7.78
N GLY A 21 10.42 2.15 -6.46
CA GLY A 21 10.93 0.92 -5.84
C GLY A 21 10.18 -0.32 -6.35
N ILE A 22 8.86 -0.25 -6.46
CA ILE A 22 8.04 -1.32 -7.03
C ILE A 22 8.39 -1.60 -8.50
N ASP A 23 8.62 -0.56 -9.31
CA ASP A 23 9.07 -0.73 -10.69
C ASP A 23 10.40 -1.48 -10.79
N GLU A 24 11.36 -1.18 -9.90
CA GLU A 24 12.65 -1.88 -9.89
C GLU A 24 12.53 -3.35 -9.46
N ILE A 25 11.58 -3.68 -8.59
CA ILE A 25 11.31 -5.05 -8.13
C ILE A 25 10.70 -5.88 -9.24
N PHE A 26 9.62 -5.40 -9.88
CA PHE A 26 8.92 -6.15 -10.93
C PHE A 26 9.70 -6.24 -12.25
N ASN A 27 10.64 -5.33 -12.50
CA ASN A 27 11.55 -5.45 -13.65
C ASN A 27 12.63 -6.53 -13.45
N LYS A 28 12.84 -7.04 -12.23
CA LYS A 28 13.79 -8.12 -11.93
C LYS A 28 13.02 -9.44 -11.84
N SER A 29 13.51 -10.47 -12.53
CA SER A 29 12.99 -11.84 -12.36
C SER A 29 13.46 -12.39 -11.01
N LYS A 30 12.70 -12.09 -9.95
CA LYS A 30 12.96 -12.53 -8.58
C LYS A 30 11.94 -13.59 -8.11
N PRO A 31 12.32 -14.49 -7.19
CA PRO A 31 11.38 -15.30 -6.44
C PRO A 31 10.33 -14.44 -5.72
N GLN A 32 9.11 -14.97 -5.56
CA GLN A 32 8.01 -14.28 -4.86
C GLN A 32 8.39 -13.84 -3.45
N GLU A 33 9.12 -14.69 -2.71
CA GLU A 33 9.59 -14.38 -1.35
C GLU A 33 10.51 -13.13 -1.32
N GLU A 34 11.38 -12.98 -2.32
CA GLU A 34 12.29 -11.82 -2.41
C GLU A 34 11.52 -10.55 -2.79
N ILE A 35 10.52 -10.66 -3.68
CA ILE A 35 9.66 -9.53 -4.04
C ILE A 35 8.95 -9.00 -2.78
N LEU A 36 8.39 -9.88 -1.96
CA LEU A 36 7.72 -9.50 -0.70
C LEU A 36 8.67 -8.85 0.31
N GLN A 37 9.91 -9.33 0.40
CA GLN A 37 10.91 -8.72 1.27
C GLN A 37 11.28 -7.31 0.81
N ASP A 38 11.51 -7.12 -0.49
CA ASP A 38 11.84 -5.80 -1.04
C ASP A 38 10.69 -4.80 -0.83
N ILE A 39 9.43 -5.27 -0.91
CA ILE A 39 8.23 -4.47 -0.63
C ILE A 39 8.19 -4.03 0.83
N GLU A 40 8.48 -4.94 1.76
CA GLU A 40 8.54 -4.63 3.19
C GLU A 40 9.59 -3.55 3.48
N ASP A 41 10.77 -3.68 2.88
CA ASP A 41 11.85 -2.68 3.02
C ASP A 41 11.42 -1.30 2.49
N ILE A 42 10.72 -1.24 1.35
CA ILE A 42 10.19 0.01 0.80
C ILE A 42 9.13 0.63 1.73
N LEU A 43 8.20 -0.17 2.25
CA LEU A 43 7.14 0.32 3.13
C LEU A 43 7.69 0.84 4.46
N ILE A 44 8.72 0.18 5.01
CA ILE A 44 9.44 0.67 6.19
C ILE A 44 10.12 2.00 5.88
N GLN A 45 10.82 2.11 4.74
CA GLN A 45 11.49 3.35 4.33
C GLN A 45 10.51 4.51 4.04
N ALA A 46 9.26 4.19 3.73
CA ALA A 46 8.21 5.16 3.45
C ALA A 46 7.50 5.69 4.72
N ASP A 47 8.00 5.38 5.92
CA ASP A 47 7.43 5.78 7.22
C ASP A 47 5.99 5.26 7.45
N VAL A 48 5.62 4.13 6.84
CA VAL A 48 4.27 3.53 6.99
C VAL A 48 4.11 2.79 8.34
N GLY A 49 5.24 2.39 8.95
CA GLY A 49 5.28 1.76 10.27
C GLY A 49 5.31 0.23 10.20
N VAL A 50 6.12 -0.38 11.06
CA VAL A 50 6.45 -1.83 11.03
C VAL A 50 5.22 -2.72 11.25
N GLY A 51 4.30 -2.33 12.12
CA GLY A 51 3.08 -3.12 12.40
C GLY A 51 2.17 -3.27 11.18
N PHE A 52 2.04 -2.22 10.36
CA PHE A 52 1.31 -2.28 9.09
C PHE A 52 1.98 -3.26 8.12
N VAL A 53 3.30 -3.20 8.04
CA VAL A 53 4.08 -4.03 7.11
C VAL A 53 4.02 -5.51 7.49
N GLU A 54 4.07 -5.84 8.78
CA GLU A 54 3.92 -7.21 9.28
C GLU A 54 2.53 -7.79 8.99
N GLU A 55 1.47 -7.00 9.22
CA GLU A 55 0.09 -7.42 8.94
C GLU A 55 -0.15 -7.59 7.43
N PHE A 56 0.33 -6.63 6.63
CA PHE A 56 0.32 -6.71 5.17
C PHE A 56 1.05 -7.97 4.66
N ARG A 57 2.26 -8.24 5.16
CA ARG A 57 3.04 -9.42 4.77
C ARG A 57 2.31 -10.71 5.12
N LYS A 58 1.72 -10.80 6.31
CA LYS A 58 0.93 -11.96 6.73
C LYS A 58 -0.27 -12.18 5.82
N ASN A 59 -0.98 -11.11 5.44
CA ASN A 59 -2.17 -11.22 4.61
C ASN A 59 -1.84 -11.55 3.15
N ILE A 60 -0.74 -11.01 2.60
CA ILE A 60 -0.24 -11.39 1.27
C ILE A 60 0.29 -12.82 1.24
N ALA A 61 1.04 -13.26 2.27
CA ALA A 61 1.53 -14.64 2.37
C ALA A 61 0.37 -15.66 2.44
N ASN A 62 -0.71 -15.29 3.13
CA ASN A 62 -1.92 -16.11 3.22
C ASN A 62 -2.70 -16.19 1.89
N LYS A 63 -2.69 -15.13 1.08
CA LYS A 63 -3.43 -15.04 -0.19
C LYS A 63 -2.81 -15.86 -1.34
N LYS A 64 -1.63 -16.48 -1.17
CA LYS A 64 -0.92 -17.33 -2.17
C LYS A 64 -1.15 -16.87 -3.62
N TYR A 65 -0.66 -15.69 -3.97
CA TYR A 65 -0.73 -15.20 -5.35
C TYR A 65 0.04 -16.13 -6.29
N SER A 66 -0.59 -16.51 -7.40
CA SER A 66 0.08 -17.23 -8.49
C SER A 66 1.10 -16.33 -9.16
N LYS A 67 2.10 -16.92 -9.85
CA LYS A 67 3.15 -16.15 -10.55
C LYS A 67 2.60 -15.21 -11.62
N GLU A 68 1.47 -15.59 -12.23
CA GLU A 68 0.72 -14.80 -13.20
C GLU A 68 -0.10 -13.67 -12.56
N GLU A 69 -0.46 -13.82 -11.29
CA GLU A 69 -1.24 -12.85 -10.52
C GLU A 69 -0.34 -11.79 -9.86
N LEU A 70 0.96 -12.06 -9.74
CA LEU A 70 1.99 -11.11 -9.30
C LEU A 70 2.39 -10.16 -10.44
N THR A 71 1.44 -9.33 -10.84
CA THR A 71 1.73 -8.16 -11.69
C THR A 71 1.83 -6.91 -10.82
N LYS A 72 2.49 -5.86 -11.34
CA LYS A 72 2.57 -4.56 -10.68
C LYS A 72 1.17 -4.04 -10.32
N GLU A 73 0.22 -4.09 -11.26
CA GLU A 73 -1.15 -3.58 -11.06
C GLU A 73 -1.90 -4.36 -9.99
N ASN A 74 -1.88 -5.69 -10.05
CA ASN A 74 -2.52 -6.53 -9.04
C ASN A 74 -1.92 -6.29 -7.65
N PHE A 75 -0.60 -6.06 -7.60
CA PHE A 75 0.09 -5.73 -6.36
C PHE A 75 -0.35 -4.38 -5.77
N PHE A 76 -0.43 -3.33 -6.59
CA PHE A 76 -0.97 -2.03 -6.14
C PHE A 76 -2.41 -2.14 -5.67
N GLN A 77 -3.22 -2.93 -6.37
CA GLN A 77 -4.62 -3.16 -6.00
C GLN A 77 -4.72 -3.92 -4.67
N ALA A 78 -3.91 -4.95 -4.46
CA ALA A 78 -3.85 -5.70 -3.20
C ALA A 78 -3.44 -4.81 -2.02
N ILE A 79 -2.41 -3.97 -2.19
CA ILE A 79 -2.01 -2.98 -1.17
C ILE A 79 -3.13 -2.00 -0.87
N SER A 80 -3.78 -1.45 -1.90
CA SER A 80 -4.83 -0.46 -1.71
C SER A 80 -5.99 -1.04 -0.89
N LEU A 81 -6.40 -2.27 -1.18
CA LEU A 81 -7.44 -2.97 -0.43
C LEU A 81 -7.03 -3.22 1.03
N GLU A 82 -5.79 -3.64 1.26
CA GLU A 82 -5.29 -3.90 2.62
C GLU A 82 -5.21 -2.60 3.45
N ILE A 83 -4.72 -1.50 2.86
CA ILE A 83 -4.72 -0.19 3.49
C ILE A 83 -6.16 0.24 3.81
N GLU A 84 -7.09 0.04 2.88
CA GLU A 84 -8.50 0.36 3.09
C GLU A 84 -9.10 -0.43 4.26
N GLU A 85 -8.88 -1.75 4.31
CA GLU A 85 -9.36 -2.62 5.41
C GLU A 85 -8.83 -2.17 6.78
N ILE A 86 -7.57 -1.72 6.84
CA ILE A 86 -6.95 -1.20 8.07
C ILE A 86 -7.49 0.19 8.46
N LEU A 87 -7.81 1.03 7.47
CA LEU A 87 -8.31 2.39 7.71
C LEU A 87 -9.81 2.44 8.01
N ILE A 88 -10.61 1.49 7.50
CA ILE A 88 -12.07 1.41 7.72
C ILE A 88 -12.44 1.52 9.22
N PRO A 89 -11.84 0.75 10.15
CA PRO A 89 -12.14 0.85 11.58
C PRO A 89 -11.81 2.21 12.21
N LEU A 90 -10.90 2.97 11.60
CA LEU A 90 -10.45 4.29 12.08
C LEU A 90 -11.27 5.44 11.48
N GLN A 91 -12.08 5.15 10.46
CA GLN A 91 -12.92 6.14 9.81
C GLN A 91 -13.91 6.74 10.82
N LYS A 92 -13.93 8.07 10.89
CA LYS A 92 -14.96 8.83 11.59
C LYS A 92 -15.76 9.65 10.59
N ASP A 93 -17.06 9.68 10.78
CA ASP A 93 -17.95 10.45 9.92
C ASP A 93 -17.71 11.95 10.14
N PHE A 94 -17.23 12.62 9.09
CA PHE A 94 -16.85 14.02 9.13
C PHE A 94 -18.08 14.96 9.15
N PHE A 95 -19.28 14.46 8.82
CA PHE A 95 -20.51 15.26 8.68
C PHE A 95 -21.54 15.04 9.79
N THR A 96 -21.17 14.43 10.92
CA THR A 96 -22.07 14.28 12.07
C THR A 96 -22.14 15.53 12.96
N ASN A 97 -22.53 16.66 12.37
CA ASN A 97 -23.27 17.70 13.08
C ASN A 97 -24.71 17.65 12.59
N LYS A 98 -25.55 16.83 13.23
CA LYS A 98 -26.99 17.11 13.24
C LYS A 98 -27.13 18.47 13.93
N HIS A 99 -27.33 19.52 13.14
CA HIS A 99 -27.89 20.77 13.65
C HIS A 99 -29.13 20.41 14.47
N LYS A 100 -29.02 20.62 15.79
CA LYS A 100 -30.15 20.63 16.71
C LYS A 100 -30.11 21.97 17.42
#